data_AF-A0A1G1G9K0-F1
#
_entry.id   AF-A0A1G1G9K0-F1
#
_cell.length_a   1.000
_cell.length_b   1.000
_cell.length_c   1.000
_cell.angle_alpha   90.00
_cell.angle_beta   90.00
_cell.angle_gamma   90.00
#
_symmetry.space_group_name_H-M   'P 1'
#
loop_
_entity.id
_entity.type
_entity.pdbx_description
1 polymer ?
#
loop_
_entity_poly.entity_id
_entity_poly.type
_entity_poly.pdbx_seq_one_letter_code
_entity_poly.pdbx_strand_id
1 'polypeptide(L)' 'MSTVKDIMIKIIRDQPEDSDFDEILRELAFVKMVDRGLADSDAGRTVPHEELEQRMRSWQK' A
#
# COMPACT_ATOMS: atom_id res chain seq x y z
N MET A 1 -4.25 -19.96 7.52
CA MET A 1 -4.39 -18.52 7.18
C MET A 1 -3.41 -17.75 8.03
N SER A 2 -2.56 -16.94 7.41
CA SER A 2 -1.73 -15.97 8.15
C SER A 2 -2.66 -14.91 8.75
N THR A 3 -2.53 -14.60 10.02
CA THR A 3 -3.29 -13.48 10.61
C THR A 3 -2.70 -12.14 10.13
N VAL A 4 -3.44 -11.04 10.30
CA VAL A 4 -2.92 -9.69 10.04
C VAL A 4 -1.65 -9.45 10.86
N LYS A 5 -1.62 -9.94 12.11
CA LYS A 5 -0.46 -9.83 13.00
C LYS A 5 0.76 -10.58 12.43
N ASP A 6 0.57 -11.77 11.88
CA ASP A 6 1.67 -12.55 11.29
C ASP A 6 2.25 -11.87 10.05
N ILE A 7 1.38 -11.25 9.22
CA ILE A 7 1.81 -10.47 8.05
C ILE A 7 2.63 -9.26 8.48
N MET A 8 2.14 -8.50 9.49
CA MET A 8 2.88 -7.34 10.02
C MET A 8 4.24 -7.75 10.58
N ILE A 9 4.30 -8.84 11.35
CA ILE A 9 5.56 -9.35 11.91
C ILE A 9 6.53 -9.73 10.78
N LYS A 10 6.03 -10.35 9.70
CA LYS A 10 6.86 -10.69 8.55
C LYS A 10 7.44 -9.42 7.90
N ILE A 11 6.60 -8.42 7.61
CA ILE A 11 7.05 -7.15 7.01
C ILE A 11 8.14 -6.51 7.87
N ILE A 12 7.93 -6.42 9.18
CA ILE A 12 8.90 -5.85 10.12
C ILE A 12 10.23 -6.64 10.11
N ARG A 13 10.17 -7.97 10.06
CA ARG A 13 11.37 -8.83 10.02
C ARG A 13 12.13 -8.76 8.70
N ASP A 14 11.45 -8.43 7.61
CA ASP A 14 12.06 -8.30 6.28
C ASP A 14 12.69 -6.90 6.07
N GLN A 15 12.55 -5.97 7.02
CA GLN A 15 13.20 -4.65 6.97
C GLN A 15 14.69 -4.73 7.31
N PRO A 16 15.52 -3.81 6.76
CA PRO A 16 16.89 -3.60 7.23
C PRO A 16 16.99 -3.35 8.74
N GLU A 17 18.10 -3.78 9.35
CA GLU A 17 18.36 -3.59 10.80
C GLU A 17 18.56 -2.12 11.18
N ASP A 18 18.92 -1.27 10.21
CA ASP A 18 19.08 0.18 10.37
C ASP A 18 17.81 0.97 10.04
N SER A 19 16.70 0.29 9.75
CA SER A 19 15.42 0.97 9.48
C SER A 19 14.89 1.69 10.70
N ASP A 20 14.43 2.92 10.49
CA ASP A 20 13.77 3.69 11.52
C ASP A 20 12.27 3.38 11.64
N PHE A 21 11.63 3.94 12.66
CA PHE A 21 10.22 3.72 12.93
C PHE A 21 9.30 4.19 11.79
N ASP A 22 9.63 5.33 11.17
CA ASP A 22 8.81 5.92 10.11
C ASP A 22 8.94 5.13 8.80
N GLU A 23 10.12 4.55 8.55
CA GLU A 23 10.33 3.62 7.44
C GLU A 23 9.51 2.35 7.58
N ILE A 24 9.55 1.71 8.75
CA ILE A 24 8.76 0.52 9.04
C ILE A 24 7.25 0.84 8.93
N LEU A 25 6.81 1.98 9.48
CA LEU A 25 5.42 2.41 9.41
C LEU A 25 4.95 2.64 7.96
N ARG A 26 5.81 3.26 7.13
CA ARG A 26 5.55 3.49 5.72
C ARG A 26 5.37 2.18 4.97
N GLU A 27 6.23 1.19 5.23
CA GLU A 27 6.13 -0.12 4.57
C GLU A 27 4.83 -0.85 4.95
N LEU A 28 4.47 -0.84 6.23
CA LEU A 28 3.20 -1.41 6.70
C LEU A 28 1.99 -0.73 6.04
N ALA A 29 2.02 0.60 5.92
CA ALA A 29 0.98 1.34 5.21
C ALA A 29 0.95 1.01 3.71
N PHE A 30 2.12 0.87 3.09
CA PHE A 30 2.27 0.53 1.67
C PHE A 30 1.63 -0.81 1.34
N VAL A 31 1.96 -1.87 2.07
CA VAL A 31 1.37 -3.19 1.87
C VAL A 31 -0.16 -3.14 1.99
N LYS A 32 -0.68 -2.44 3.00
CA LYS A 32 -2.13 -2.25 3.16
C LYS A 32 -2.77 -1.51 1.98
N MET A 33 -2.09 -0.53 1.40
CA MET A 33 -2.58 0.19 0.21
C MET A 33 -2.63 -0.71 -1.02
N VAL A 34 -1.62 -1.56 -1.21
CA VAL A 34 -1.57 -2.53 -2.32
C VAL A 34 -2.70 -3.54 -2.19
N ASP A 35 -2.87 -4.16 -1.02
CA ASP A 35 -3.95 -5.14 -0.78
C ASP A 35 -5.33 -4.55 -1.04
N ARG A 36 -5.55 -3.29 -0.62
CA ARG A 36 -6.78 -2.57 -0.92
C ARG A 36 -6.95 -2.35 -2.42
N GLY A 37 -5.90 -1.94 -3.13
CA GLY A 37 -5.94 -1.73 -4.57
C GLY A 37 -6.27 -3.00 -5.34
N LEU A 38 -5.71 -4.14 -4.93
CA LEU A 38 -6.05 -5.45 -5.48
C LEU A 38 -7.51 -5.81 -5.25
N ALA A 39 -8.02 -5.64 -4.01
CA ALA A 39 -9.42 -5.89 -3.69
C ALA A 39 -10.40 -4.94 -4.42
N ASP A 40 -9.99 -3.70 -4.69
CA ASP A 40 -10.76 -2.76 -5.51
C ASP A 40 -10.77 -3.20 -6.98
N SER A 41 -9.63 -3.66 -7.52
CA SER A 41 -9.53 -4.22 -8.87
C SER A 41 -10.40 -5.46 -9.06
N ASP A 42 -10.31 -6.44 -8.15
CA ASP A 42 -11.10 -7.67 -8.20
C ASP A 42 -12.60 -7.41 -8.13
N ALA A 43 -13.01 -6.35 -7.43
CA ALA A 43 -14.39 -5.92 -7.34
C ALA A 43 -14.84 -4.97 -8.46
N GLY A 44 -13.98 -4.69 -9.45
CA GLY A 44 -14.28 -3.77 -10.54
C GLY A 44 -14.41 -2.30 -10.13
N ARG A 45 -13.93 -1.92 -8.93
CA ARG A 45 -13.91 -0.53 -8.43
C ARG A 45 -12.71 0.23 -9.01
N THR A 46 -12.59 0.25 -10.32
CA THR A 46 -11.54 0.95 -11.07
C THR A 46 -12.06 2.23 -11.71
N VAL A 47 -11.17 3.17 -11.99
CA VAL A 47 -11.49 4.39 -12.76
C VAL A 47 -10.92 4.31 -14.17
N PRO A 48 -11.52 4.99 -15.17
CA PRO A 48 -10.92 5.13 -16.49
C PRO A 48 -9.55 5.82 -16.45
N HIS A 49 -8.70 5.49 -17.43
CA HIS A 49 -7.34 6.03 -17.51
C HIS A 49 -7.31 7.57 -17.56
N GLU A 50 -8.21 8.19 -18.34
CA GLU A 50 -8.30 9.64 -18.47
C GLU A 50 -8.63 10.34 -17.14
N GLU A 51 -9.49 9.72 -16.32
CA GLU A 51 -9.84 10.24 -15.00
C GLU A 51 -8.64 10.14 -14.04
N LEU A 52 -7.88 9.04 -14.10
CA LEU A 52 -6.64 8.88 -13.34
C LEU A 52 -5.63 9.97 -13.69
N GLU A 53 -5.42 10.26 -14.98
CA GLU A 53 -4.51 11.33 -15.40
C GLU A 53 -4.91 12.69 -14.84
N GLN A 54 -6.20 13.04 -14.92
CA GLN A 54 -6.72 14.31 -14.38
C GLN A 54 -6.46 14.43 -12.87
N ARG A 55 -6.69 13.35 -12.12
CA ARG A 55 -6.42 13.29 -10.67
C ARG A 55 -4.92 13.47 -10.38
N MET A 56 -4.04 12.77 -11.09
CA MET A 56 -2.59 12.88 -10.88
C MET A 56 -2.06 14.29 -11.12
N ARG A 57 -2.57 15.00 -12.14
CA ARG A 57 -2.19 16.40 -12.41
C ARG A 57 -2.56 17.35 -11.26
N SER A 58 -3.57 17.02 -10.46
CA SER A 58 -3.99 17.85 -9.32
C SER A 58 -3.07 17.74 -8.10
N TRP A 59 -2.26 16.68 -8.00
CA TRP A 59 -1.33 16.46 -6.88
C TRP A 59 -0.06 17.29 -6.98
N GLN A 60 0.21 17.90 -8.13
CA GLN A 60 1.39 18.74 -8.39
C GLN A 60 1.14 20.24 -8.09
N LYS A 61 -0.01 20.59 -7.51
CA LYS A 61 -0.32 21.94 -7.00
C LYS A 61 -0.14 21.99 -5.49
#